data_AF-A0A395W8A9-F1
#
_entry.id   AF-A0A395W8A9-F1
#
_cell.length_a   1.000
_cell.length_b   1.000
_cell.length_c   1.000
_cell.angle_alpha   90.00
_cell.angle_beta   90.00
_cell.angle_gamma   90.00
#
_symmetry.space_group_name_H-M   'P 1'
#
loop_
_entity.id
_entity.type
_entity.pdbx_description
1 polymer ?
#
loop_
_entity_poly.entity_id
_entity_poly.type
_entity_poly.pdbx_seq_one_letter_code
_entity_poly.pdbx_strand_id
1 'polypeptide(L)'
;MGAYDNCIILIPALQPDERLIQMIHGLHERGFHKIAVTDDGSSDDRQKYFQEVEIMGVKVIHHSKKMGKGVNVIKLRDDEPSGYYCLDGI
;
A
#
# COMPACT_ATOMS: atom_id res chain seq x y z
N MET A 1 -16.77 16.55 9.01
CA MET A 1 -15.75 15.50 8.82
C MET A 1 -16.43 14.18 8.57
N GLY A 2 -16.09 13.51 7.47
CA GLY A 2 -16.58 12.17 7.18
C GLY A 2 -15.86 11.13 8.02
N ALA A 3 -16.48 9.97 8.25
CA ALA A 3 -15.93 8.91 9.09
C ALA A 3 -14.59 8.29 8.61
N TYR A 4 -14.07 8.72 7.46
CA TYR A 4 -12.92 8.12 6.78
C TYR A 4 -11.78 9.10 6.49
N ASP A 5 -11.84 10.34 7.00
CA ASP A 5 -10.82 11.37 6.76
C ASP A 5 -9.41 10.96 7.26
N ASN A 6 -9.33 9.92 8.12
CA ASN A 6 -8.08 9.39 8.67
C ASN A 6 -7.77 7.95 8.26
N CYS A 7 -8.37 7.44 7.19
CA CYS A 7 -8.12 6.08 6.70
C CYS A 7 -7.01 6.06 5.65
N ILE A 8 -6.08 5.11 5.76
CA ILE A 8 -5.06 4.82 4.74
C ILE A 8 -5.36 3.45 4.15
N ILE A 9 -5.34 3.34 2.83
CA ILE A 9 -5.40 2.06 2.12
C ILE A 9 -3.99 1.50 2.01
N LEU A 10 -3.72 0.38 2.69
CA LEU A 10 -2.46 -0.36 2.53
C LEU A 10 -2.65 -1.53 1.54
N ILE A 11 -1.82 -1.59 0.51
CA ILE A 11 -1.84 -2.64 -0.51
C ILE A 11 -0.54 -3.44 -0.43
N PRO A 12 -0.57 -4.69 0.07
CA PRO A 12 0.58 -5.58 -0.04
C PRO A 12 0.69 -6.12 -1.46
N ALA A 13 1.91 -6.11 -2.01
CA ALA A 13 2.21 -6.64 -3.33
C ALA A 13 3.46 -7.53 -3.29
N LEU A 14 3.32 -8.73 -3.86
CA LEU A 14 4.41 -9.65 -4.16
C LEU A 14 4.31 -9.98 -5.65
N GLN A 15 5.37 -9.71 -6.41
CA GLN A 15 5.41 -9.91 -7.86
C GLN A 15 4.31 -9.12 -8.61
N PRO A 16 4.25 -7.78 -8.48
CA PRO A 16 3.23 -6.99 -9.14
C PRO A 16 3.32 -7.06 -10.67
N ASP A 17 2.20 -6.69 -11.28
CA ASP A 17 2.05 -6.47 -12.71
C ASP A 17 1.22 -5.19 -12.95
N GLU A 18 0.84 -4.96 -14.21
CA GLU A 18 0.05 -3.79 -14.64
C GLU A 18 -1.28 -3.64 -13.89
N ARG A 19 -1.82 -4.72 -13.29
CA ARG A 19 -3.08 -4.66 -12.55
C ARG A 19 -2.94 -3.83 -11.27
N LEU A 20 -1.76 -3.80 -10.65
CA LEU A 20 -1.50 -2.96 -9.49
C LEU A 20 -1.67 -1.48 -9.85
N ILE A 21 -1.11 -1.08 -10.99
CA ILE A 21 -1.16 0.28 -11.51
C ILE A 21 -2.61 0.68 -11.85
N GLN A 22 -3.31 -0.18 -12.59
CA GLN A 22 -4.72 0.02 -12.95
C GLN A 22 -5.61 0.15 -11.70
N MET A 23 -5.36 -0.67 -10.68
CA MET A 23 -6.10 -0.61 -9.43
C MET A 23 -5.90 0.73 -8.71
N ILE A 24 -4.65 1.20 -8.61
CA ILE A 24 -4.34 2.49 -7.94
C ILE A 24 -4.96 3.65 -8.72
N HIS A 25 -4.91 3.64 -10.05
CA HIS A 25 -5.63 4.62 -10.87
C HIS A 25 -7.13 4.64 -10.55
N GLY A 26 -7.78 3.48 -10.53
CA GLY A 26 -9.21 3.38 -10.21
C GLY A 26 -9.54 3.84 -8.78
N LEU A 27 -8.61 3.71 -7.83
CA LEU A 27 -8.76 4.24 -6.47
C LEU A 27 -8.65 5.78 -6.46
N HIS A 28 -7.67 6.34 -7.17
CA HIS A 28 -7.52 7.79 -7.32
C HIS A 28 -8.74 8.44 -7.98
N GLU A 29 -9.29 7.84 -9.05
CA GLU A 29 -10.50 8.32 -9.72
C GLU A 29 -11.73 8.36 -8.79
N ARG A 30 -11.75 7.52 -7.76
CA ARG A 30 -12.82 7.46 -6.74
C ARG A 30 -12.56 8.37 -5.54
N GLY A 31 -11.49 9.16 -5.56
CA GLY A 31 -11.14 10.11 -4.50
C GLY A 31 -10.33 9.51 -3.35
N PHE A 32 -9.83 8.28 -3.48
CA PHE A 32 -8.95 7.69 -2.47
C PHE A 32 -7.50 8.04 -2.79
N HIS A 33 -6.91 8.96 -2.02
CA HIS A 33 -5.53 9.41 -2.25
C HIS A 33 -4.56 9.02 -1.12
N LYS A 34 -5.08 8.63 0.05
CA LYS A 34 -4.28 8.13 1.17
C LYS A 34 -3.98 6.63 0.95
N ILE A 35 -3.03 6.35 0.06
CA ILE A 35 -2.64 4.99 -0.31
C ILE A 35 -1.17 4.76 0.04
N ALA A 36 -0.85 3.58 0.55
CA ALA A 36 0.51 3.06 0.67
C ALA A 36 0.58 1.63 0.10
N VAL A 37 1.71 1.28 -0.50
CA VAL A 37 1.99 -0.04 -1.05
C VAL A 37 3.20 -0.65 -0.34
N THR A 38 3.15 -1.92 0.02
CA THR A 38 4.32 -2.64 0.56
C THR A 38 4.82 -3.65 -0.46
N ASP A 39 6.09 -3.55 -0.85
CA ASP A 39 6.79 -4.60 -1.59
C ASP A 39 7.24 -5.70 -0.63
N ASP A 40 6.57 -6.86 -0.70
CA ASP A 40 6.79 -8.01 0.21
C ASP A 40 7.89 -8.96 -0.31
N GLY A 41 8.91 -8.40 -0.96
CA GLY A 41 10.07 -9.13 -1.49
C GLY A 41 9.88 -9.62 -2.92
N SER A 42 9.41 -8.73 -3.80
CA SER A 42 9.35 -8.96 -5.24
C SER A 42 10.75 -9.01 -5.87
N SER A 43 10.86 -9.68 -7.01
CA SER A 43 12.13 -9.76 -7.76
C SER A 43 12.45 -8.44 -8.45
N ASP A 44 13.72 -8.25 -8.81
CA ASP A 44 14.24 -7.01 -9.39
C ASP A 44 13.49 -6.59 -10.67
N ASP A 45 13.06 -7.55 -11.51
CA ASP A 45 12.30 -7.29 -12.74
C ASP A 45 10.90 -6.71 -12.49
N ARG A 46 10.41 -6.80 -11.25
CA ARG A 46 9.13 -6.26 -10.80
C ARG A 46 9.24 -4.88 -10.17
N GLN A 47 10.44 -4.42 -9.87
CA GLN A 47 10.67 -3.13 -9.22
C GLN A 47 10.17 -1.95 -10.07
N LYS A 48 10.12 -2.12 -11.40
CA LYS A 48 9.50 -1.14 -12.31
C LYS A 48 8.06 -0.78 -11.96
N TYR A 49 7.27 -1.73 -11.45
CA TYR A 49 5.87 -1.46 -11.07
C TYR A 49 5.80 -0.63 -9.79
N PHE A 50 6.69 -0.88 -8.83
CA PHE A 50 6.77 -0.05 -7.62
C PHE A 50 7.23 1.37 -7.92
N GLN A 51 8.21 1.54 -8.81
CA GLN A 51 8.64 2.86 -9.28
C GLN A 51 7.49 3.63 -9.94
N GLU A 52 6.68 2.96 -10.76
CA GLU A 52 5.50 3.57 -11.37
C GLU A 52 4.47 4.00 -10.31
N VAL A 53 4.23 3.17 -9.29
CA VAL A 53 3.40 3.53 -8.13
C VAL A 53 3.92 4.77 -7.41
N GLU A 54 5.23 4.89 -7.19
CA GLU A 54 5.82 6.08 -6.57
C GLU A 54 5.62 7.34 -7.42
N ILE A 55 5.76 7.24 -8.75
CA ILE A 55 5.51 8.33 -9.70
C ILE A 55 4.05 8.80 -9.62
N MET A 56 3.11 7.89 -9.34
CA MET A 56 1.69 8.24 -9.12
C MET A 56 1.43 8.96 -7.79
N GLY A 57 2.46 9.20 -6.97
CA GLY A 57 2.34 9.86 -5.66
C GLY A 57 1.93 8.94 -4.51
N VAL A 58 2.00 7.62 -4.72
CA VAL A 58 1.71 6.63 -3.68
C VAL A 58 3.01 6.22 -2.98
N LYS A 59 2.99 6.17 -1.65
CA LYS A 59 4.17 5.75 -0.87
C LYS A 59 4.40 4.25 -1.04
N VAL A 60 5.60 3.85 -1.45
CA VAL A 60 6.03 2.45 -1.45
C VAL A 60 6.97 2.18 -0.27
N ILE A 61 6.79 1.03 0.38
CA ILE A 61 7.61 0.55 1.49
C ILE A 61 8.20 -0.79 1.09
N HIS A 62 9.53 -0.85 0.93
CA HIS A 62 10.22 -2.09 0.57
C HIS A 62 10.62 -2.88 1.82
N HIS A 63 10.19 -4.15 1.91
CA HIS A 63 10.57 -5.05 2.99
C HIS A 63 11.60 -6.07 2.50
N SER A 64 12.78 -6.09 3.11
CA SER A 64 13.88 -6.99 2.76
C SER A 64 13.65 -8.45 3.19
N LYS A 65 12.51 -8.78 3.82
CA LYS A 65 12.23 -10.11 4.38
C LYS A 65 10.77 -10.45 4.16
N LYS A 66 10.50 -11.55 3.44
CA LYS A 66 9.16 -12.08 3.14
C LYS A 66 8.32 -12.17 4.42
N MET A 67 7.43 -11.22 4.65
CA MET A 67 6.43 -11.29 5.71
C MET A 67 5.16 -11.84 5.09
N GLY A 68 5.25 -13.10 4.66
CA GLY A 68 4.09 -13.82 4.18
C GLY A 68 3.02 -13.81 5.26
N LYS A 69 1.88 -13.15 4.98
CA LYS A 69 0.51 -13.59 5.29
C LYS A 69 -0.49 -12.47 5.02
N GLY A 70 -1.36 -12.75 4.04
CA GLY A 70 -2.74 -12.27 4.02
C GLY A 70 -2.91 -10.84 3.57
N VAL A 71 -3.82 -10.66 2.62
CA VAL A 71 -4.45 -9.38 2.32
C VAL A 71 -5.06 -8.86 3.63
N ASN A 72 -4.33 -8.00 4.33
CA ASN A 72 -4.86 -7.27 5.46
C ASN A 72 -5.42 -5.97 4.90
N VAL A 73 -6.74 -5.91 4.77
CA VAL A 73 -7.44 -4.63 4.70
C VAL A 73 -7.28 -4.01 6.09
N ILE A 74 -6.23 -3.21 6.29
CA ILE A 74 -5.97 -2.58 7.58
C ILE A 74 -7.05 -1.53 7.80
N LYS A 75 -7.98 -1.86 8.69
CA LYS A 75 -8.92 -0.91 9.26
C LYS A 75 -8.20 -0.29 10.44
N LEU A 76 -7.63 0.90 10.25
CA LEU A 76 -7.04 1.65 11.36
C LEU A 76 -8.18 2.12 12.28
N ARG A 77 -8.39 1.37 13.36
CA ARG A 77 -9.01 1.87 14.59
C ARG A 77 -8.20 1.39 15.78
N ASP A 78 -7.94 2.34 16.66
CA ASP A 78 -7.26 2.22 17.94
C ASP A 78 -7.85 1.10 18.79
N ASP A 79 -7.14 -0.01 18.91
CA ASP A 79 -6.80 -0.68 20.19
C ASP A 79 -5.99 -1.96 19.91
N GLU A 80 -4.70 -1.95 20.30
CA GLU A 80 -3.85 -3.12 20.64
C GLU A 80 -3.38 -4.10 19.51
N PRO A 81 -2.31 -4.91 19.73
CA PRO A 81 -1.10 -4.83 18.92
C PRO A 81 -0.81 -6.15 18.19
N SER A 82 -0.68 -6.06 16.87
CA SER A 82 0.12 -7.04 16.14
C SER A 82 0.58 -6.44 14.80
N GLY A 83 1.83 -5.99 14.77
CA GLY A 83 2.58 -5.81 13.52
C GLY A 83 2.17 -4.64 12.62
N TYR A 84 1.68 -3.53 13.19
CA TYR A 84 1.32 -2.34 12.41
C TYR A 84 2.47 -1.34 12.35
N TYR A 85 2.77 -0.87 11.13
CA TYR A 85 3.65 0.27 10.91
C TYR A 85 2.85 1.55 11.14
N CYS A 86 3.19 2.31 12.20
CA CYS A 86 2.80 3.71 12.30
C CYS A 86 3.48 4.45 11.16
N LEU A 87 2.72 4.81 10.13
CA LEU A 87 3.15 5.78 9.14
C LEU A 87 2.90 7.17 9.72
N ASP A 88 3.71 7.56 10.71
CA ASP A 88 3.74 8.94 11.16
C ASP A 88 4.18 9.82 9.98
N GLY A 89 3.32 10.75 9.57
CA GLY A 89 3.65 11.82 8.62
C GLY A 89 3.28 11.61 7.15
N ILE A 90 2.19 10.89 6.82
CA ILE A 90 1.46 11.06 5.56
C ILE A 90 0.23 11.96 5.81
#